data_AF-A0A972E8E5-F1
#
_entry.id   AF-A0A972E8E5-F1
#
_cell.length_a   1.000
_cell.length_b   1.000
_cell.length_c   1.000
_cell.angle_alpha   90.00
_cell.angle_beta   90.00
_cell.angle_gamma   90.00
#
_symmetry.space_group_name_H-M   'P 1'
#
loop_
_entity.id
_entity.type
_entity.pdbx_description
1 polymer ?
#
loop_
_entity_poly.entity_id
_entity_poly.type
_entity_poly.pdbx_seq_one_letter_code
_entity_poly.pdbx_strand_id
1 'polypeptide(L)'
;MKRLMIAATLMVACLLSASAQDGQAWSSFRIAERWSYEEVPVPEIKGKPGIVDFAIAFANKFPGNVLWDAVKNYLTIEGYQGEDVDEFVLDRRAGYLSIDFMSDATLAGEMCFWNVKDGRQRFAVKVADFCGDSMPRLYIYEYDRGKGVLIPHSEEPEDFVYGFVMNFVLPRQGKDIEVVNEYGPSDWIRFDSETGVFTFESSTPEAVACFISDKGATNVRNAPGGTVIGQIPDDGVYSLAVYHPSNGWWQILNGVVSEDMEGEVIEFEEDAWIHSSVLGIGTRNYGGQTLKLYAEPREDAAVSGRITEQEATVRPVDMSEDGEWVKVSWNGQTGWIDSVWLCANTLTTCP
;
A
#
# COMPACT_ATOMS: atom_id res chain seq x y z
N MET A 1 20.87 8.23 -80.32
CA MET A 1 20.39 9.40 -79.57
C MET A 1 20.69 9.18 -78.09
N LYS A 2 21.51 10.06 -77.49
CA LYS A 2 21.70 10.41 -76.05
C LYS A 2 21.75 9.28 -74.99
N ARG A 3 22.61 9.26 -73.96
CA ARG A 3 23.84 9.94 -73.49
C ARG A 3 24.19 9.20 -72.16
N LEU A 4 25.47 9.10 -71.80
CA LEU A 4 25.97 8.72 -70.46
C LEU A 4 25.33 9.58 -69.35
N MET A 5 25.12 9.02 -68.14
CA MET A 5 25.80 9.44 -66.91
C MET A 5 25.45 8.55 -65.70
N ILE A 6 26.50 8.26 -64.93
CA ILE A 6 26.50 7.73 -63.56
C ILE A 6 25.82 8.73 -62.63
N ALA A 7 24.90 8.28 -61.79
CA ALA A 7 24.46 9.01 -60.60
C ALA A 7 24.21 8.01 -59.47
N ALA A 8 25.03 8.15 -58.43
CA ALA A 8 24.85 7.52 -57.14
C ALA A 8 23.66 8.14 -56.39
N THR A 9 23.28 7.46 -55.30
CA THR A 9 22.68 7.99 -54.07
C THR A 9 21.15 7.87 -53.92
N LEU A 10 20.79 7.36 -52.72
CA LEU A 10 19.49 7.36 -52.04
C LEU A 10 18.47 6.28 -52.46
N MET A 11 18.80 5.03 -52.12
CA MET A 11 17.80 4.18 -51.49
C MET A 11 17.55 4.75 -50.08
N VAL A 12 16.48 5.53 -49.93
CA VAL A 12 15.90 5.78 -48.61
C VAL A 12 15.23 4.46 -48.21
N ALA A 13 16.02 3.54 -47.67
CA ALA A 13 15.48 2.65 -46.67
C ALA A 13 15.00 3.55 -45.54
N CYS A 14 13.71 3.49 -45.20
CA CYS A 14 13.20 4.04 -43.95
C CYS A 14 13.83 3.24 -42.79
N LEU A 15 15.10 3.51 -42.54
CA LEU A 15 15.71 3.48 -41.23
C LEU A 15 15.28 4.78 -40.55
N LEU A 16 13.99 4.89 -40.24
CA LEU A 16 13.62 5.67 -39.07
C LEU A 16 13.87 4.73 -37.90
N SER A 17 15.10 4.86 -37.41
CA SER A 17 15.46 4.69 -36.01
C SER A 17 14.25 4.35 -35.14
N ALA A 18 14.11 3.06 -34.83
CA ALA A 18 13.85 2.67 -33.46
C ALA A 18 14.96 3.31 -32.62
N SER A 19 14.80 4.60 -32.29
CA SER A 19 15.22 5.02 -30.96
C SER A 19 14.38 4.14 -30.06
N ALA A 20 15.04 3.13 -29.48
CA ALA A 20 14.64 2.63 -28.19
C ALA A 20 14.37 3.86 -27.33
N GLN A 21 13.10 4.28 -27.28
CA GLN A 21 12.61 5.00 -26.13
C GLN A 21 12.77 3.98 -25.03
N ASP A 22 13.71 4.31 -24.16
CA ASP A 22 14.04 3.60 -22.94
C ASP A 22 12.82 2.88 -22.38
N GLY A 23 13.01 1.59 -22.10
CA GLY A 23 12.07 0.72 -21.40
C GLY A 23 11.84 1.19 -19.98
N GLN A 24 11.24 2.36 -19.83
CA GLN A 24 10.56 2.80 -18.64
C GLN A 24 9.20 2.12 -18.70
N ALA A 25 9.13 0.89 -18.17
CA ALA A 25 7.85 0.32 -17.76
C ALA A 25 7.13 1.43 -17.01
N TRP A 26 5.94 1.81 -17.49
CA TRP A 26 5.16 2.88 -16.91
C TRP A 26 4.87 2.48 -15.47
N SER A 27 5.59 3.04 -14.49
CA SER A 27 5.29 2.73 -13.11
C SER A 27 3.85 3.18 -12.87
N SER A 28 3.02 2.24 -12.40
CA SER A 28 1.63 2.45 -11.98
C SER A 28 1.49 3.75 -11.16
N PHE A 29 2.53 4.09 -10.39
CA PHE A 29 2.74 5.33 -9.64
C PHE A 29 2.42 6.65 -10.37
N ARG A 30 2.92 6.91 -11.59
CA ARG A 30 2.67 8.21 -12.27
C ARG A 30 1.27 8.34 -12.87
N ILE A 31 0.61 7.21 -13.13
CA ILE A 31 -0.78 7.16 -13.62
C ILE A 31 -1.73 7.31 -12.43
N ALA A 32 -1.36 6.73 -11.28
CA ALA A 32 -2.09 6.70 -10.02
C ALA A 32 -2.29 8.07 -9.34
N GLU A 33 -1.32 9.00 -9.41
CA GLU A 33 -1.53 10.35 -8.84
C GLU A 33 -2.73 11.05 -9.50
N ARG A 34 -2.88 10.93 -10.83
CA ARG A 34 -3.93 11.65 -11.59
C ARG A 34 -5.35 11.28 -11.20
N TRP A 35 -5.53 10.07 -10.68
CA TRP A 35 -6.84 9.56 -10.31
C TRP A 35 -7.39 10.29 -9.08
N SER A 36 -6.54 10.77 -8.17
CA SER A 36 -6.97 11.46 -6.94
C SER A 36 -7.59 12.84 -7.17
N TYR A 37 -7.41 13.44 -8.36
CA TYR A 37 -7.80 14.85 -8.58
C TYR A 37 -8.51 15.12 -9.92
N GLU A 38 -8.58 14.17 -10.85
CA GLU A 38 -9.30 14.39 -12.11
C GLU A 38 -10.74 13.85 -12.09
N GLU A 39 -11.69 14.72 -12.47
CA GLU A 39 -13.06 14.29 -12.76
C GLU A 39 -13.11 13.35 -13.98
N VAL A 40 -13.97 12.32 -13.89
CA VAL A 40 -14.19 11.33 -14.94
C VAL A 40 -15.59 11.52 -15.55
N PRO A 41 -15.71 11.95 -16.81
CA PRO A 41 -16.99 12.08 -17.47
C PRO A 41 -17.65 10.71 -17.65
N VAL A 42 -18.89 10.57 -17.20
CA VAL A 42 -19.71 9.38 -17.40
C VAL A 42 -20.64 9.62 -18.59
N PRO A 43 -20.61 8.77 -19.63
CA PRO A 43 -21.49 8.91 -20.78
C PRO A 43 -22.96 9.02 -20.37
N GLU A 44 -23.74 9.82 -21.10
CA GLU A 44 -25.17 9.92 -20.87
C GLU A 44 -25.83 8.58 -21.20
N ILE A 45 -26.54 8.01 -20.22
CA ILE A 45 -27.26 6.75 -20.39
C ILE A 45 -28.72 6.88 -19.96
N LYS A 46 -29.55 5.99 -20.49
CA LYS A 46 -30.95 5.89 -20.08
C LYS A 46 -31.04 5.09 -18.77
N GLY A 47 -31.14 5.80 -17.64
CA GLY A 47 -31.36 5.18 -16.33
C GLY A 47 -30.33 5.64 -15.30
N LYS A 48 -30.10 4.79 -14.29
CA LYS A 48 -29.00 4.99 -13.34
C LYS A 48 -27.77 4.22 -13.83
N PRO A 49 -26.57 4.84 -13.86
CA PRO A 49 -25.33 4.14 -14.16
C PRO A 49 -25.07 2.98 -13.22
N GLY A 50 -24.56 1.88 -13.77
CA GLY A 50 -24.06 0.74 -13.03
C GLY A 50 -22.55 0.58 -13.18
N ILE A 51 -22.02 -0.54 -12.66
CA ILE A 51 -20.59 -0.82 -12.62
C ILE A 51 -19.91 -0.75 -14.00
N VAL A 52 -20.59 -1.21 -15.06
CA VAL A 52 -20.03 -1.20 -16.41
C VAL A 52 -19.94 0.21 -16.99
N ASP A 53 -20.91 1.07 -16.69
CA ASP A 53 -20.90 2.45 -17.16
C ASP A 53 -19.74 3.23 -16.50
N PHE A 54 -19.55 3.04 -15.19
CA PHE A 54 -18.43 3.64 -14.46
C PHE A 54 -17.08 3.07 -14.89
N ALA A 55 -16.95 1.75 -15.03
CA ALA A 55 -15.70 1.12 -15.46
C ALA A 55 -15.27 1.57 -16.87
N ILE A 56 -16.21 1.66 -17.82
CA ILE A 56 -15.93 2.17 -19.17
C ILE A 56 -15.56 3.65 -19.13
N ALA A 57 -16.27 4.47 -18.35
CA ALA A 57 -15.97 5.89 -18.19
C ALA A 57 -14.55 6.09 -17.65
N PHE A 58 -14.18 5.35 -16.61
CA PHE A 58 -12.87 5.37 -15.98
C PHE A 58 -11.77 4.96 -16.94
N ALA A 59 -11.91 3.80 -17.60
CA ALA A 59 -10.93 3.30 -18.56
C ALA A 59 -10.75 4.24 -19.76
N ASN A 60 -11.83 4.88 -20.24
CA ASN A 60 -11.73 5.86 -21.33
C ASN A 60 -10.98 7.14 -20.93
N LYS A 61 -11.11 7.55 -19.67
CA LYS A 61 -10.45 8.75 -19.15
C LYS A 61 -8.96 8.54 -18.94
N PHE A 62 -8.55 7.32 -18.58
CA PHE A 62 -7.16 6.96 -18.29
C PHE A 62 -6.64 5.87 -19.23
N PRO A 63 -6.55 6.13 -20.55
CA PRO A 63 -6.10 5.15 -21.54
C PRO A 63 -4.59 4.88 -21.42
N GLY A 64 -4.13 3.73 -21.93
CA GLY A 64 -2.71 3.35 -21.91
C GLY A 64 -2.27 2.70 -20.60
N ASN A 65 -3.22 2.42 -19.70
CA ASN A 65 -3.02 1.55 -18.55
C ASN A 65 -3.51 0.14 -18.93
N VAL A 66 -2.62 -0.87 -18.85
CA VAL A 66 -2.89 -2.24 -19.32
C VAL A 66 -4.10 -2.86 -18.63
N LEU A 67 -4.29 -2.65 -17.31
CA LEU A 67 -5.47 -3.13 -16.58
C LEU A 67 -6.75 -2.55 -17.18
N TRP A 68 -6.82 -1.22 -17.30
CA TRP A 68 -8.07 -0.56 -17.68
C TRP A 68 -8.38 -0.66 -19.17
N ASP A 69 -7.34 -0.73 -20.01
CA ASP A 69 -7.50 -1.06 -21.42
C ASP A 69 -8.07 -2.50 -21.58
N ALA A 70 -7.58 -3.46 -20.80
CA ALA A 70 -8.11 -4.82 -20.78
C ALA A 70 -9.56 -4.87 -20.26
N VAL A 71 -9.88 -4.20 -19.14
CA VAL A 71 -11.25 -4.08 -18.61
C VAL A 71 -12.19 -3.52 -19.68
N LYS A 72 -11.80 -2.44 -20.36
CA LYS A 72 -12.61 -1.86 -21.43
C LYS A 72 -12.83 -2.86 -22.57
N ASN A 73 -11.81 -3.59 -22.99
CA ASN A 73 -11.93 -4.60 -24.04
C ASN A 73 -12.88 -5.73 -23.63
N TYR A 74 -12.74 -6.28 -22.41
CA TYR A 74 -13.67 -7.29 -21.88
C TYR A 74 -15.13 -6.79 -21.84
N LEU A 75 -15.34 -5.50 -21.56
CA LEU A 75 -16.68 -4.93 -21.47
C LEU A 75 -17.30 -4.56 -22.83
N THR A 76 -16.50 -4.42 -23.90
CA THR A 76 -16.96 -3.85 -25.18
C THR A 76 -16.74 -4.73 -26.41
N ILE A 77 -15.84 -5.70 -26.35
CA ILE A 77 -15.49 -6.60 -27.45
C ILE A 77 -16.01 -8.00 -27.14
N GLU A 78 -16.97 -8.47 -27.94
CA GLU A 78 -17.54 -9.81 -27.78
C GLU A 78 -16.47 -10.89 -27.98
N GLY A 79 -16.35 -11.79 -27.01
CA GLY A 79 -15.41 -12.91 -27.05
C GLY A 79 -13.94 -12.51 -26.83
N TYR A 80 -13.66 -11.28 -26.38
CA TYR A 80 -12.30 -10.89 -26.01
C TYR A 80 -11.75 -11.79 -24.89
N GLN A 81 -10.49 -12.16 -25.04
CA GLN A 81 -9.68 -12.84 -24.04
C GLN A 81 -8.37 -12.06 -24.01
N GLY A 82 -8.04 -11.49 -22.84
CA GLY A 82 -6.80 -10.76 -22.64
C GLY A 82 -5.61 -11.72 -22.65
N GLU A 83 -4.52 -11.30 -23.29
CA GLU A 83 -3.22 -11.95 -23.11
C GLU A 83 -2.78 -11.71 -21.66
N ASP A 84 -2.27 -12.75 -21.01
CA ASP A 84 -1.79 -12.73 -19.62
C ASP A 84 -2.83 -12.40 -18.53
N VAL A 85 -4.13 -12.37 -18.86
CA VAL A 85 -5.21 -12.22 -17.87
C VAL A 85 -5.57 -13.61 -17.32
N ASP A 86 -5.39 -13.80 -16.01
CA ASP A 86 -5.76 -15.02 -15.31
C ASP A 86 -7.26 -15.11 -15.08
N GLU A 87 -7.80 -14.05 -14.45
CA GLU A 87 -9.19 -13.99 -14.06
C GLU A 87 -9.80 -12.64 -14.42
N PHE A 88 -11.03 -12.67 -14.94
CA PHE A 88 -11.88 -11.51 -15.09
C PHE A 88 -13.27 -11.84 -14.53
N VAL A 89 -13.69 -11.10 -13.51
CA VAL A 89 -15.01 -11.26 -12.88
C VAL A 89 -15.83 -10.02 -13.13
N LEU A 90 -17.07 -10.20 -13.61
CA LEU A 90 -18.07 -9.14 -13.67
C LEU A 90 -19.36 -9.60 -12.98
N ASP A 91 -19.67 -8.96 -11.86
CA ASP A 91 -20.93 -9.15 -11.15
C ASP A 91 -21.78 -7.87 -11.21
N ARG A 92 -22.59 -7.77 -12.25
CA ARG A 92 -23.45 -6.60 -12.48
C ARG A 92 -24.46 -6.37 -11.36
N ARG A 93 -24.87 -7.44 -10.67
CA ARG A 93 -25.89 -7.36 -9.61
C ARG A 93 -25.29 -6.86 -8.31
N ALA A 94 -24.10 -7.35 -7.96
CA ALA A 94 -23.33 -6.83 -6.85
C ALA A 94 -22.76 -5.42 -7.14
N GLY A 95 -22.61 -5.07 -8.41
CA GLY A 95 -21.95 -3.84 -8.81
C GLY A 95 -20.44 -3.93 -8.66
N TYR A 96 -19.87 -5.10 -8.92
CA TYR A 96 -18.47 -5.45 -8.69
C TYR A 96 -17.82 -5.95 -9.98
N LEU A 97 -16.53 -5.67 -10.13
CA LEU A 97 -15.66 -6.20 -11.17
C LEU A 97 -14.24 -6.39 -10.64
N SER A 98 -13.56 -7.45 -11.06
CA SER A 98 -12.11 -7.62 -10.86
C SER A 98 -11.42 -8.15 -12.11
N ILE A 99 -10.12 -7.88 -12.19
CA ILE A 99 -9.23 -8.39 -13.22
C ILE A 99 -7.85 -8.65 -12.61
N ASP A 100 -7.29 -9.82 -12.89
CA ASP A 100 -6.00 -10.26 -12.37
C ASP A 100 -5.12 -10.78 -13.52
N PHE A 101 -3.84 -10.42 -13.51
CA PHE A 101 -2.87 -10.83 -14.53
C PHE A 101 -1.90 -11.89 -13.99
N MET A 102 -1.66 -12.95 -14.78
CA MET A 102 -0.55 -13.89 -14.57
C MET A 102 0.71 -13.33 -15.24
N SER A 103 1.37 -12.36 -14.60
CA SER A 103 2.70 -11.93 -15.03
C SER A 103 3.68 -11.98 -13.87
N ASP A 104 4.98 -11.98 -14.17
CA ASP A 104 6.06 -11.89 -13.16
C ASP A 104 5.90 -10.65 -12.25
N ALA A 105 5.05 -9.69 -12.64
CA ALA A 105 4.43 -8.70 -11.79
C ALA A 105 2.94 -9.02 -11.56
N THR A 106 2.56 -9.43 -10.34
CA THR A 106 1.13 -9.61 -10.01
C THR A 106 0.46 -8.23 -10.05
N LEU A 107 -0.26 -7.96 -11.13
CA LEU A 107 -0.99 -6.73 -11.37
C LEU A 107 -2.49 -7.03 -11.29
N ALA A 108 -3.16 -6.43 -10.32
CA ALA A 108 -4.54 -6.69 -9.98
C ALA A 108 -5.35 -5.40 -9.93
N GLY A 109 -6.60 -5.45 -10.38
CA GLY A 109 -7.53 -4.34 -10.38
C GLY A 109 -8.91 -4.75 -9.91
N GLU A 110 -9.51 -3.97 -9.02
CA GLU A 110 -10.89 -4.17 -8.58
C GLU A 110 -11.68 -2.88 -8.71
N MET A 111 -12.97 -3.00 -9.00
CA MET A 111 -13.91 -1.89 -9.06
C MET A 111 -15.22 -2.28 -8.40
N CYS A 112 -15.79 -1.39 -7.61
CA CYS A 112 -17.14 -1.57 -7.12
C CYS A 112 -17.88 -0.23 -6.98
N PHE A 113 -19.20 -0.28 -6.81
CA PHE A 113 -19.98 0.93 -6.55
C PHE A 113 -21.08 0.68 -5.52
N TRP A 114 -21.44 1.74 -4.79
CA TRP A 114 -22.50 1.75 -3.82
C TRP A 114 -23.58 2.75 -4.19
N ASN A 115 -24.81 2.46 -3.78
CA ASN A 115 -25.90 3.41 -3.79
C ASN A 115 -26.09 3.98 -2.38
N VAL A 116 -26.17 5.30 -2.29
CA VAL A 116 -26.58 6.04 -1.09
C VAL A 116 -28.10 6.23 -1.14
N LYS A 117 -28.75 6.21 0.03
CA LYS A 117 -30.22 6.29 0.13
C LYS A 117 -30.80 7.58 -0.44
N ASP A 118 -30.07 8.68 -0.35
CA ASP A 118 -30.46 9.97 -0.95
C ASP A 118 -30.34 10.00 -2.48
N GLY A 119 -29.86 8.92 -3.10
CA GLY A 119 -29.75 8.75 -4.54
C GLY A 119 -28.36 9.01 -5.10
N ARG A 120 -27.38 9.43 -4.29
CA ARG A 120 -25.97 9.49 -4.70
C ARG A 120 -25.41 8.10 -4.95
N GLN A 121 -24.32 8.03 -5.71
CA GLN A 121 -23.55 6.80 -5.92
C GLN A 121 -22.08 7.04 -5.57
N ARG A 122 -21.45 6.06 -4.94
CA ARG A 122 -19.99 6.00 -4.71
C ARG A 122 -19.41 4.97 -5.64
N PHE A 123 -18.23 5.23 -6.20
CA PHE A 123 -17.51 4.31 -7.06
C PHE A 123 -16.08 4.19 -6.56
N ALA A 124 -15.61 2.98 -6.33
CA ALA A 124 -14.24 2.71 -5.93
C ALA A 124 -13.46 2.00 -7.03
N VAL A 125 -12.18 2.34 -7.12
CA VAL A 125 -11.18 1.68 -7.95
C VAL A 125 -10.00 1.33 -7.06
N LYS A 126 -9.62 0.05 -7.06
CA LYS A 126 -8.42 -0.45 -6.42
C LYS A 126 -7.44 -0.94 -7.47
N VAL A 127 -6.17 -0.62 -7.29
CA VAL A 127 -5.05 -1.14 -8.07
C VAL A 127 -3.99 -1.68 -7.12
N ALA A 128 -3.45 -2.86 -7.42
CA ALA A 128 -2.31 -3.43 -6.73
C ALA A 128 -1.25 -3.86 -7.76
N ASP A 129 -0.01 -3.45 -7.53
CA ASP A 129 1.16 -3.72 -8.38
C ASP A 129 2.27 -4.29 -7.50
N PHE A 130 2.20 -5.60 -7.25
CA PHE A 130 3.00 -6.28 -6.22
C PHE A 130 4.49 -6.43 -6.57
N CYS A 131 4.92 -6.08 -7.79
CA CYS A 131 6.33 -6.11 -8.18
C CYS A 131 6.93 -4.76 -8.55
N GLY A 132 6.13 -3.69 -8.51
CA GLY A 132 6.54 -2.31 -8.83
C GLY A 132 6.92 -1.46 -7.62
N ASP A 133 7.33 -2.06 -6.49
CA ASP A 133 7.56 -1.38 -5.19
C ASP A 133 6.36 -0.53 -4.71
N SER A 134 5.15 -0.79 -5.21
CA SER A 134 4.00 0.10 -5.04
C SER A 134 2.91 -0.57 -4.21
N MET A 135 2.65 0.00 -3.03
CA MET A 135 1.53 -0.38 -2.17
C MET A 135 0.20 -0.35 -2.94
N PRO A 136 -0.75 -1.22 -2.60
CA PRO A 136 -2.09 -1.17 -3.16
C PRO A 136 -2.69 0.22 -2.93
N ARG A 137 -3.44 0.73 -3.90
CA ARG A 137 -4.11 2.03 -3.80
C ARG A 137 -5.60 1.91 -4.01
N LEU A 138 -6.35 2.65 -3.20
CA LEU A 138 -7.79 2.76 -3.24
C LEU A 138 -8.19 4.20 -3.61
N TYR A 139 -9.08 4.33 -4.59
CA TYR A 139 -9.62 5.60 -5.04
C TYR A 139 -11.13 5.56 -4.95
N ILE A 140 -11.73 6.58 -4.32
CA ILE A 140 -13.18 6.70 -4.18
C ILE A 140 -13.66 7.94 -4.93
N TYR A 141 -14.76 7.79 -5.65
CA TYR A 141 -15.42 8.86 -6.40
C TYR A 141 -16.88 9.00 -5.98
N GLU A 142 -17.39 10.22 -5.98
CA GLU A 142 -18.83 10.51 -5.94
C GLU A 142 -19.35 10.76 -7.36
N TYR A 143 -20.43 10.09 -7.75
CA TYR A 143 -21.10 10.40 -9.01
C TYR A 143 -22.05 11.59 -8.86
N ASP A 144 -21.69 12.72 -9.47
CA ASP A 144 -22.57 13.88 -9.64
C ASP A 144 -23.46 13.64 -10.86
N ARG A 145 -24.70 13.22 -10.60
CA ARG A 145 -25.70 12.97 -11.65
C ARG A 145 -26.11 14.23 -12.42
N GLY A 146 -26.05 15.40 -11.79
CA GLY A 146 -26.42 16.66 -12.42
C GLY A 146 -25.41 17.08 -13.50
N LYS A 147 -24.13 16.75 -13.28
CA LYS A 147 -23.04 17.00 -14.22
C LYS A 147 -22.71 15.80 -15.11
N GLY A 148 -23.09 14.60 -14.70
CA GLY A 148 -22.71 13.36 -15.38
C GLY A 148 -21.21 13.05 -15.22
N VAL A 149 -20.64 13.31 -14.05
CA VAL A 149 -19.20 13.10 -13.78
C VAL A 149 -18.97 12.36 -12.47
N LEU A 150 -17.92 11.54 -12.40
CA LEU A 150 -17.35 11.06 -11.16
C LEU A 150 -16.36 12.11 -10.65
N ILE A 151 -16.59 12.60 -9.44
CA ILE A 151 -15.75 13.58 -8.76
C ILE A 151 -14.87 12.81 -7.76
N PRO A 152 -13.54 12.93 -7.82
CA PRO A 152 -12.66 12.32 -6.82
C PRO A 152 -13.06 12.76 -5.42
N HIS A 153 -13.19 11.79 -4.51
CA HIS A 153 -13.46 12.01 -3.10
C HIS A 153 -12.19 11.59 -2.35
N SER A 154 -11.27 12.54 -2.18
CA SER A 154 -9.92 12.30 -1.67
C SER A 154 -9.82 12.28 -0.14
N GLU A 155 -10.94 12.39 0.58
CA GLU A 155 -10.93 12.26 2.03
C GLU A 155 -10.84 10.76 2.35
N GLU A 156 -9.62 10.32 2.66
CA GLU A 156 -9.39 9.08 3.39
C GLU A 156 -10.21 9.13 4.69
N PRO A 157 -10.77 8.00 5.16
CA PRO A 157 -11.43 8.00 6.44
C PRO A 157 -10.52 8.54 7.53
N GLU A 158 -11.10 9.21 8.53
CA GLU A 158 -10.38 9.62 9.73
C GLU A 158 -9.65 8.41 10.35
N ASP A 159 -8.44 8.63 10.85
CA ASP A 159 -7.54 7.63 11.45
C ASP A 159 -7.05 6.51 10.52
N PHE A 160 -7.27 6.62 9.20
CA PHE A 160 -6.72 5.67 8.25
C PHE A 160 -5.20 5.84 8.07
N VAL A 161 -4.42 4.77 8.29
CA VAL A 161 -2.96 4.78 8.16
C VAL A 161 -2.51 3.71 7.17
N TYR A 162 -1.87 4.12 6.07
CA TYR A 162 -1.39 3.21 5.02
C TYR A 162 -0.23 2.30 5.46
N GLY A 163 0.52 2.67 6.50
CA GLY A 163 1.85 2.10 6.80
C GLY A 163 1.93 0.58 6.97
N PHE A 164 0.82 -0.09 7.27
CA PHE A 164 0.77 -1.54 7.51
C PHE A 164 -0.15 -2.30 6.53
N VAL A 165 -0.64 -1.62 5.49
CA VAL A 165 -1.65 -2.16 4.57
C VAL A 165 -1.00 -2.96 3.45
N MET A 166 -1.25 -4.26 3.42
CA MET A 166 -0.83 -5.16 2.33
C MET A 166 -1.77 -5.13 1.14
N ASN A 167 -3.08 -5.02 1.38
CA ASN A 167 -4.08 -5.08 0.32
C ASN A 167 -5.39 -4.41 0.74
N PHE A 168 -6.20 -4.05 -0.26
CA PHE A 168 -7.62 -3.78 -0.08
C PHE A 168 -8.42 -4.80 -0.89
N VAL A 169 -9.49 -5.32 -0.31
CA VAL A 169 -10.44 -6.19 -1.02
C VAL A 169 -11.78 -5.47 -1.13
N LEU A 170 -12.19 -5.15 -2.35
CA LEU A 170 -13.47 -4.50 -2.59
C LEU A 170 -14.62 -5.50 -2.44
N PRO A 171 -15.77 -5.09 -1.88
CA PRO A 171 -16.86 -6.02 -1.57
C PRO A 171 -17.58 -6.47 -2.84
N ARG A 172 -17.37 -7.74 -3.23
CA ARG A 172 -18.31 -8.43 -4.11
C ARG A 172 -19.62 -8.79 -3.39
N GLN A 173 -19.54 -9.03 -2.08
CA GLN A 173 -20.70 -9.25 -1.21
C GLN A 173 -20.59 -8.32 0.00
N GLY A 174 -21.72 -7.85 0.52
CA GLY A 174 -21.71 -6.83 1.56
C GLY A 174 -21.41 -5.43 1.00
N LYS A 175 -20.86 -4.56 1.84
CA LYS A 175 -20.57 -3.15 1.49
C LYS A 175 -19.25 -2.64 2.05
N ASP A 176 -18.64 -3.35 2.98
CA ASP A 176 -17.43 -2.89 3.65
C ASP A 176 -16.21 -3.35 2.86
N ILE A 177 -15.16 -2.53 2.86
CA ILE A 177 -13.89 -2.84 2.23
C ILE A 177 -12.99 -3.46 3.30
N GLU A 178 -12.41 -4.60 3.00
CA GLU A 178 -11.44 -5.24 3.87
C GLU A 178 -10.06 -4.60 3.63
N VAL A 179 -9.39 -4.21 4.72
CA VAL A 179 -8.02 -3.71 4.75
C VAL A 179 -7.16 -4.85 5.28
N VAL A 180 -6.42 -5.50 4.39
CA VAL A 180 -5.57 -6.64 4.75
C VAL A 180 -4.25 -6.09 5.26
N ASN A 181 -3.91 -6.44 6.51
CA ASN A 181 -2.70 -5.98 7.18
C ASN A 181 -1.56 -7.00 7.04
N GLU A 182 -0.32 -6.51 7.06
CA GLU A 182 0.88 -7.36 6.98
C GLU A 182 1.06 -8.22 8.23
N TYR A 183 0.83 -7.61 9.39
CA TYR A 183 1.09 -8.21 10.69
C TYR A 183 -0.20 -8.40 11.49
N GLY A 184 -1.35 -8.72 10.89
CA GLY A 184 -2.55 -8.92 11.70
C GLY A 184 -3.88 -9.18 11.04
N PRO A 185 -4.97 -9.24 11.85
CA PRO A 185 -6.30 -9.39 11.33
C PRO A 185 -6.63 -8.22 10.40
N SER A 186 -7.53 -8.47 9.46
CA SER A 186 -7.99 -7.42 8.57
C SER A 186 -8.77 -6.36 9.33
N ASP A 187 -8.45 -5.10 9.07
CA ASP A 187 -9.25 -3.95 9.45
C ASP A 187 -10.30 -3.66 8.37
N TRP A 188 -11.18 -2.69 8.63
CA TRP A 188 -12.35 -2.48 7.78
C TRP A 188 -12.58 -1.01 7.49
N ILE A 189 -12.79 -0.67 6.23
CA ILE A 189 -13.45 0.59 5.86
C ILE A 189 -14.94 0.29 5.72
N ARG A 190 -15.71 0.76 6.69
CA ARG A 190 -17.16 0.60 6.76
C ARG A 190 -17.86 1.61 5.87
N PHE A 191 -18.92 1.17 5.19
CA PHE A 191 -19.75 2.05 4.37
C PHE A 191 -21.15 2.22 4.94
N ASP A 192 -21.49 3.46 5.32
CA ASP A 192 -22.85 3.82 5.70
C ASP A 192 -23.70 4.17 4.47
N SER A 193 -24.67 3.30 4.12
CA SER A 193 -25.55 3.54 2.98
C SER A 193 -26.61 4.63 3.18
N GLU A 194 -26.85 5.07 4.41
CA GLU A 194 -27.76 6.19 4.68
C GLU A 194 -27.11 7.53 4.29
N THR A 195 -25.84 7.71 4.68
CA THR A 195 -25.10 8.98 4.53
C THR A 195 -24.09 8.98 3.37
N GLY A 196 -23.66 7.80 2.92
CA GLY A 196 -22.62 7.64 1.90
C GLY A 196 -21.19 7.88 2.42
N VAL A 197 -21.02 7.87 3.75
CA VAL A 197 -19.76 8.11 4.45
C VAL A 197 -19.00 6.78 4.61
N PHE A 198 -17.68 6.87 4.49
CA PHE A 198 -16.76 5.78 4.81
C PHE A 198 -16.09 6.07 6.15
N THR A 199 -16.01 5.08 7.03
CA THR A 199 -15.32 5.18 8.32
C THR A 199 -14.35 4.03 8.47
N PHE A 200 -13.13 4.30 8.93
CA PHE A 200 -12.18 3.24 9.23
C PHE A 200 -12.45 2.66 10.61
N GLU A 201 -12.43 1.34 10.71
CA GLU A 201 -12.53 0.57 11.94
C GLU A 201 -11.32 -0.35 12.00
N SER A 202 -10.33 0.07 12.81
CA SER A 202 -9.18 -0.76 13.15
C SER A 202 -9.49 -1.61 14.37
N SER A 203 -9.22 -2.91 14.24
CA SER A 203 -9.05 -3.84 15.36
C SER A 203 -7.59 -4.02 15.73
N THR A 204 -6.67 -3.57 14.87
CA THR A 204 -5.23 -3.62 15.08
C THR A 204 -4.83 -2.57 16.11
N PRO A 205 -4.19 -2.96 17.23
CA PRO A 205 -3.68 -2.00 18.20
C PRO A 205 -2.54 -1.18 17.60
N GLU A 206 -2.33 0.03 18.13
CA GLU A 206 -1.13 0.81 17.82
C GLU A 206 0.12 -0.01 18.11
N ALA A 207 1.04 -0.03 17.14
CA ALA A 207 2.20 -0.90 17.17
C ALA A 207 3.41 -0.25 16.50
N VAL A 208 4.59 -0.72 16.87
CA VAL A 208 5.86 -0.29 16.31
C VAL A 208 6.42 -1.41 15.45
N ALA A 209 6.52 -1.19 14.14
CA ALA A 209 7.26 -2.10 13.29
C ALA A 209 8.77 -2.02 13.58
N CYS A 210 9.38 -3.20 13.63
CA CYS A 210 10.77 -3.42 13.98
C CYS A 210 11.35 -4.52 13.10
N PHE A 211 12.67 -4.65 13.14
CA PHE A 211 13.38 -5.85 12.69
C PHE A 211 14.18 -6.48 13.83
N ILE A 212 14.53 -7.75 13.67
CA ILE A 212 15.39 -8.47 14.61
C ILE A 212 16.84 -8.02 14.41
N SER A 213 17.42 -7.41 15.45
CA SER A 213 18.81 -6.93 15.50
C SER A 213 19.68 -7.73 16.47
N ASP A 214 19.27 -8.95 16.83
CA ASP A 214 20.04 -9.80 17.76
C ASP A 214 21.30 -10.37 17.09
N LYS A 215 22.21 -10.89 17.92
CA LYS A 215 23.36 -11.66 17.47
C LYS A 215 23.12 -13.14 17.76
N GLY A 216 22.42 -13.79 16.83
CA GLY A 216 22.06 -15.20 16.91
C GLY A 216 20.56 -15.42 17.09
N ALA A 217 20.18 -16.68 17.27
CA ALA A 217 18.78 -17.05 17.41
C ALA A 217 18.12 -16.32 18.59
N THR A 218 16.97 -15.71 18.34
CA THR A 218 16.28 -14.84 19.29
C THR A 218 15.21 -15.61 20.03
N ASN A 219 15.21 -15.55 21.36
CA ASN A 219 14.18 -16.21 22.17
C ASN A 219 12.90 -15.36 22.26
N VAL A 220 11.77 -16.01 22.04
CA VAL A 220 10.42 -15.47 22.26
C VAL A 220 9.83 -16.13 23.51
N ARG A 221 9.12 -15.35 24.34
CA ARG A 221 8.64 -15.78 25.66
C ARG A 221 7.14 -15.60 25.82
N ASN A 222 6.53 -16.32 26.76
CA ASN A 222 5.09 -16.19 27.04
C ASN A 222 4.69 -14.99 27.92
N ALA A 223 5.67 -14.28 28.48
CA ALA A 223 5.48 -13.11 29.31
C ALA A 223 6.79 -12.33 29.41
N PRO A 224 6.78 -11.07 29.89
CA PRO A 224 8.00 -10.33 30.21
C PRO A 224 8.93 -11.11 31.15
N GLY A 225 10.10 -11.52 30.64
CA GLY A 225 11.06 -12.34 31.40
C GLY A 225 10.58 -13.76 31.72
N GLY A 226 9.49 -14.22 31.09
CA GLY A 226 8.87 -15.53 31.30
C GLY A 226 9.64 -16.70 30.71
N THR A 227 8.96 -17.80 30.40
CA THR A 227 9.58 -18.99 29.79
C THR A 227 9.69 -18.81 28.27
N VAL A 228 10.72 -19.39 27.67
CA VAL A 228 10.89 -19.41 26.20
C VAL A 228 9.86 -20.36 25.59
N ILE A 229 9.09 -19.87 24.63
CA ILE A 229 8.04 -20.62 23.91
C ILE A 229 8.36 -20.84 22.43
N GLY A 230 9.33 -20.09 21.90
CA GLY A 230 9.77 -20.21 20.53
C GLY A 230 11.09 -19.50 20.32
N GLN A 231 11.67 -19.72 19.15
CA GLN A 231 12.88 -19.03 18.72
C GLN A 231 12.72 -18.55 17.28
N ILE A 232 13.17 -17.32 17.03
CA ILE A 232 13.37 -16.79 15.69
C ILE A 232 14.81 -17.18 15.29
N PRO A 233 15.00 -17.89 14.16
CA PRO A 233 16.34 -18.28 13.70
C PRO A 233 17.24 -17.08 13.35
N ASP A 234 18.53 -17.35 13.16
CA ASP A 234 19.55 -16.35 12.75
C ASP A 234 20.05 -16.56 11.32
N ASP A 235 19.25 -17.22 10.50
CA ASP A 235 19.55 -17.54 9.10
C ASP A 235 19.07 -16.49 8.10
N GLY A 236 18.33 -15.48 8.56
CA GLY A 236 17.64 -14.54 7.70
C GLY A 236 17.40 -13.18 8.32
N VAL A 237 16.62 -12.37 7.62
CA VAL A 237 16.19 -11.05 8.06
C VAL A 237 14.73 -11.16 8.44
N TYR A 238 14.41 -10.72 9.66
CA TYR A 238 13.09 -10.90 10.23
C TYR A 238 12.50 -9.56 10.67
N SER A 239 11.27 -9.29 10.25
CA SER A 239 10.49 -8.12 10.62
C SER A 239 9.27 -8.51 11.44
N LEU A 240 8.79 -7.60 12.28
CA LEU A 240 7.66 -7.80 13.17
C LEU A 240 7.07 -6.48 13.62
N ALA A 241 5.80 -6.48 13.97
CA ALA A 241 5.18 -5.41 14.75
C ALA A 241 5.15 -5.77 16.23
N VAL A 242 5.40 -4.80 17.11
CA VAL A 242 5.35 -4.99 18.55
C VAL A 242 4.49 -3.93 19.25
N TYR A 243 3.81 -4.35 20.32
CA TYR A 243 2.86 -3.50 21.06
C TYR A 243 2.91 -3.77 22.57
N HIS A 244 2.12 -3.02 23.35
CA HIS A 244 2.04 -3.09 24.82
C HIS A 244 3.40 -3.18 25.54
N PRO A 245 4.22 -2.10 25.49
CA PRO A 245 5.51 -2.09 26.17
C PRO A 245 5.36 -2.32 27.69
N SER A 246 6.22 -3.18 28.24
CA SER A 246 6.24 -3.51 29.66
C SER A 246 7.67 -3.79 30.13
N ASN A 247 8.28 -2.82 30.81
CA ASN A 247 9.62 -2.94 31.41
C ASN A 247 10.70 -3.47 30.45
N GLY A 248 10.75 -2.93 29.23
CA GLY A 248 11.71 -3.33 28.19
C GLY A 248 11.30 -4.57 27.41
N TRP A 249 10.16 -5.19 27.73
CA TRP A 249 9.54 -6.22 26.91
C TRP A 249 8.41 -5.64 26.10
N TRP A 250 8.16 -6.25 24.95
CA TRP A 250 7.06 -5.93 24.07
C TRP A 250 6.34 -7.20 23.66
N GLN A 251 5.04 -7.12 23.49
CA GLN A 251 4.27 -8.21 22.92
C GLN A 251 4.42 -8.17 21.39
N ILE A 252 4.60 -9.33 20.76
CA ILE A 252 4.65 -9.48 19.31
C ILE A 252 3.22 -9.46 18.78
N LEU A 253 2.98 -8.64 17.76
CA LEU A 253 1.70 -8.55 17.08
C LEU A 253 1.68 -9.54 15.91
N ASN A 254 0.86 -10.59 16.02
CA ASN A 254 0.54 -11.59 15.00
C ASN A 254 1.71 -12.32 14.30
N GLY A 255 2.90 -12.33 14.89
CA GLY A 255 4.02 -13.17 14.46
C GLY A 255 5.23 -12.40 13.96
N VAL A 256 6.11 -13.10 13.24
CA VAL A 256 7.37 -12.57 12.71
C VAL A 256 7.51 -13.03 11.26
N VAL A 257 7.77 -12.08 10.36
CA VAL A 257 7.86 -12.32 8.91
C VAL A 257 9.34 -12.49 8.52
N SER A 258 9.64 -13.52 7.74
CA SER A 258 10.94 -13.66 7.06
C SER A 258 10.94 -12.83 5.77
N GLU A 259 11.89 -11.90 5.67
CA GLU A 259 12.07 -11.02 4.51
C GLU A 259 12.81 -11.72 3.35
N ASP A 260 13.43 -12.87 3.62
CA ASP A 260 14.29 -13.62 2.71
C ASP A 260 13.64 -14.89 2.13
N MET A 261 12.57 -15.41 2.75
CA MET A 261 11.89 -16.65 2.37
C MET A 261 10.41 -16.44 2.01
N GLU A 262 10.15 -15.68 0.93
CA GLU A 262 8.80 -15.50 0.36
C GLU A 262 7.73 -15.03 1.39
N GLY A 263 8.13 -14.37 2.47
CA GLY A 263 7.20 -13.88 3.50
C GLY A 263 6.67 -14.95 4.45
N GLU A 264 7.41 -16.04 4.70
CA GLU A 264 7.00 -17.04 5.70
C GLU A 264 6.80 -16.39 7.08
N VAL A 265 5.65 -16.67 7.70
CA VAL A 265 5.27 -16.12 9.00
C VAL A 265 5.51 -17.16 10.09
N ILE A 266 6.32 -16.79 11.08
CA ILE A 266 6.48 -17.52 12.33
C ILE A 266 5.37 -17.08 13.29
N GLU A 267 4.35 -17.91 13.44
CA GLU A 267 3.25 -17.70 14.38
C GLU A 267 3.53 -18.33 15.75
N PHE A 268 2.89 -17.80 16.79
CA PHE A 268 2.95 -18.34 18.15
C PHE A 268 1.52 -18.63 18.65
N GLU A 269 1.32 -19.81 19.27
CA GLU A 269 0.00 -20.25 19.75
C GLU A 269 -0.52 -19.45 20.96
N GLU A 270 0.37 -18.73 21.65
CA GLU A 270 0.08 -17.93 22.84
C GLU A 270 0.74 -16.55 22.73
N ASP A 271 0.41 -15.65 23.67
CA ASP A 271 0.99 -14.31 23.73
C ASP A 271 2.52 -14.37 23.72
N ALA A 272 3.10 -13.84 22.65
CA ALA A 272 4.53 -13.86 22.42
C ALA A 272 5.16 -12.53 22.84
N TRP A 273 6.25 -12.59 23.60
CA TRP A 273 6.96 -11.44 24.15
C TRP A 273 8.43 -11.47 23.77
N ILE A 274 8.95 -10.31 23.39
CA ILE A 274 10.32 -10.08 22.94
C ILE A 274 10.92 -8.89 23.69
N HIS A 275 12.21 -8.96 23.99
CA HIS A 275 12.89 -7.88 24.72
C HIS A 275 13.42 -6.81 23.74
N SER A 276 13.33 -5.54 24.10
CA SER A 276 13.80 -4.42 23.26
C SER A 276 15.28 -4.50 22.89
N SER A 277 16.08 -5.28 23.64
CA SER A 277 17.51 -5.43 23.34
C SER A 277 17.82 -6.17 22.04
N VAL A 278 16.82 -6.85 21.46
CA VAL A 278 16.96 -7.62 20.22
C VAL A 278 16.22 -6.98 19.06
N LEU A 279 15.58 -5.82 19.28
CA LEU A 279 14.84 -5.09 18.27
C LEU A 279 15.68 -3.93 17.71
N GLY A 280 15.53 -3.70 16.42
CA GLY A 280 16.06 -2.53 15.71
C GLY A 280 14.96 -1.83 14.91
N ILE A 281 15.12 -0.51 14.77
CA ILE A 281 14.31 0.33 13.88
C ILE A 281 15.27 1.31 13.20
N GLY A 282 15.17 1.46 11.88
CA GLY A 282 15.98 2.42 11.12
C GLY A 282 15.40 3.84 11.18
N THR A 283 16.25 4.86 11.10
CA THR A 283 15.79 6.26 10.99
C THR A 283 15.69 6.73 9.54
N ARG A 284 14.70 7.57 9.25
CA ARG A 284 14.36 8.07 7.89
C ARG A 284 15.05 9.39 7.53
N ASN A 285 16.17 9.73 8.16
CA ASN A 285 16.95 10.91 7.85
C ASN A 285 17.89 10.70 6.63
N TYR A 286 17.34 10.16 5.54
CA TYR A 286 18.04 9.87 4.28
C TYR A 286 18.72 11.10 3.65
N GLY A 287 18.28 12.30 4.01
CA GLY A 287 18.87 13.57 3.58
C GLY A 287 19.98 14.09 4.51
N GLY A 288 20.44 13.30 5.48
CA GLY A 288 21.44 13.69 6.47
C GLY A 288 20.92 14.66 7.54
N GLN A 289 19.60 14.70 7.77
CA GLN A 289 19.01 15.52 8.81
C GLN A 289 19.45 15.05 10.20
N THR A 290 19.70 15.98 11.11
CA THR A 290 19.85 15.66 12.54
C THR A 290 18.47 15.52 13.17
N LEU A 291 18.17 14.33 13.69
CA LEU A 291 16.91 14.06 14.38
C LEU A 291 17.03 14.43 15.85
N LYS A 292 15.97 15.03 16.39
CA LYS A 292 15.88 15.39 17.81
C LYS A 292 15.15 14.27 18.56
N LEU A 293 15.64 13.97 19.75
CA LEU A 293 14.93 13.17 20.73
C LEU A 293 14.39 14.12 21.80
N TYR A 294 13.12 13.95 22.14
CA TYR A 294 12.38 14.82 23.05
C TYR A 294 12.17 14.14 24.41
N ALA A 295 12.04 14.95 25.47
CA ALA A 295 11.79 14.44 26.82
C ALA A 295 10.35 13.92 27.01
N GLU A 296 9.42 14.41 26.21
CA GLU A 296 7.98 14.07 26.18
C GLU A 296 7.55 13.86 24.70
N PRO A 297 6.46 13.13 24.43
CA PRO A 297 5.97 12.84 23.07
C PRO A 297 5.28 14.06 22.44
N ARG A 298 6.03 15.13 22.19
CA ARG A 298 5.57 16.36 21.52
C ARG A 298 6.75 17.22 21.04
N GLU A 299 6.58 17.92 19.92
CA GLU A 299 7.67 18.67 19.28
C GLU A 299 8.19 19.88 20.07
N ASP A 300 7.38 20.45 20.95
CA ASP A 300 7.73 21.62 21.76
C ASP A 300 8.34 21.26 23.13
N ALA A 301 8.51 19.97 23.41
CA ALA A 301 9.20 19.49 24.60
C ALA A 301 10.71 19.78 24.56
N ALA A 302 11.35 19.69 25.73
CA ALA A 302 12.79 19.81 25.82
C ALA A 302 13.49 18.70 25.03
N VAL A 303 14.55 19.04 24.30
CA VAL A 303 15.37 18.06 23.57
C VAL A 303 16.25 17.30 24.57
N SER A 304 16.04 15.99 24.70
CA SER A 304 16.83 15.09 25.56
C SER A 304 18.04 14.48 24.85
N GLY A 305 18.05 14.46 23.52
CA GLY A 305 19.14 13.89 22.73
C GLY A 305 19.07 14.26 21.25
N ARG A 306 20.09 13.86 20.50
CA ARG A 306 20.13 14.02 19.04
C ARG A 306 20.77 12.82 18.37
N ILE A 307 20.21 12.44 17.22
CA ILE A 307 20.78 11.45 16.30
C ILE A 307 21.34 12.22 15.11
N THR A 308 22.67 12.19 14.97
CA THR A 308 23.40 12.87 13.90
C THR A 308 23.85 11.91 12.80
N GLU A 309 23.81 10.61 13.06
CA GLU A 309 24.08 9.58 12.07
C GLU A 309 22.89 9.49 11.11
N GLN A 310 23.19 9.45 9.82
CA GLN A 310 22.21 9.14 8.79
C GLN A 310 21.84 7.66 8.90
N GLU A 311 20.54 7.36 8.86
CA GLU A 311 20.02 5.97 8.84
C GLU A 311 20.52 5.15 10.04
N ALA A 312 20.46 5.74 11.23
CA ALA A 312 20.83 5.08 12.46
C ALA A 312 19.84 3.96 12.80
N THR A 313 20.35 2.87 13.38
CA THR A 313 19.49 1.88 14.05
C THR A 313 19.26 2.28 15.50
N VAL A 314 18.00 2.47 15.86
CA VAL A 314 17.55 2.78 17.22
C VAL A 314 16.77 1.60 17.82
N ARG A 315 16.55 1.61 19.13
CA ARG A 315 15.79 0.56 19.82
C ARG A 315 14.51 1.12 20.43
N PRO A 316 13.34 0.50 20.24
CA PRO A 316 12.10 0.94 20.87
C PRO A 316 12.14 0.65 22.38
N VAL A 317 11.72 1.61 23.18
CA VAL A 317 11.68 1.54 24.65
C VAL A 317 10.26 1.67 25.16
N ASP A 318 9.47 2.56 24.55
CA ASP A 318 8.08 2.85 24.90
C ASP A 318 7.36 3.45 23.68
N MET A 319 6.04 3.60 23.73
CA MET A 319 5.26 4.35 22.73
C MET A 319 4.12 5.14 23.38
N SER A 320 3.67 6.21 22.73
CA SER A 320 2.49 6.96 23.15
C SER A 320 1.22 6.13 22.93
N GLU A 321 0.14 6.49 23.62
CA GLU A 321 -1.15 5.77 23.52
C GLU A 321 -1.72 5.80 22.10
N ASP A 322 -1.40 6.83 21.32
CA ASP A 322 -1.80 7.05 19.93
C ASP A 322 -0.77 6.54 18.91
N GLY A 323 0.34 5.93 19.34
CA GLY A 323 1.37 5.41 18.44
C GLY A 323 2.20 6.46 17.68
N GLU A 324 1.80 7.74 17.69
CA GLU A 324 2.45 8.81 16.94
C GLU A 324 3.92 9.04 17.37
N TRP A 325 4.23 8.75 18.64
CA TRP A 325 5.55 8.93 19.21
C TRP A 325 6.10 7.62 19.75
N VAL A 326 7.36 7.34 19.39
CA VAL A 326 8.10 6.20 19.92
C VAL A 326 9.24 6.72 20.78
N LYS A 327 9.34 6.21 21.99
CA LYS A 327 10.52 6.45 22.82
C LYS A 327 11.60 5.49 22.42
N VAL A 328 12.75 6.00 22.01
CA VAL A 328 13.86 5.19 21.51
C VAL A 328 15.12 5.37 22.34
N SER A 329 15.96 4.33 22.33
CA SER A 329 17.32 4.37 22.87
C SER A 329 18.34 4.27 21.74
N TRP A 330 19.34 5.18 21.75
CA TRP A 330 20.42 5.22 20.78
C TRP A 330 21.70 5.74 21.42
N ASN A 331 22.81 4.98 21.33
CA ASN A 331 24.13 5.37 21.85
C ASN A 331 24.11 5.94 23.28
N GLY A 332 23.32 5.33 24.18
CA GLY A 332 23.17 5.74 25.58
C GLY A 332 22.27 6.97 25.82
N GLN A 333 21.72 7.56 24.75
CA GLN A 333 20.69 8.59 24.82
C GLN A 333 19.30 7.92 24.74
N THR A 334 18.31 8.55 25.37
CA THR A 334 16.91 8.10 25.31
C THR A 334 15.98 9.29 25.17
N GLY A 335 14.97 9.17 24.34
CA GLY A 335 13.92 10.18 24.19
C GLY A 335 12.88 9.80 23.15
N TRP A 336 11.84 10.60 23.07
CA TRP A 336 10.72 10.46 22.15
C TRP A 336 11.07 11.01 20.77
N ILE A 337 10.66 10.30 19.74
CA ILE A 337 10.76 10.73 18.35
C ILE A 337 9.42 10.45 17.68
N ASP A 338 9.03 11.35 16.78
CA ASP A 338 7.85 11.15 15.93
C ASP A 338 8.08 9.91 15.06
N SER A 339 7.09 9.02 15.05
CA SER A 339 7.09 7.74 14.34
C SER A 339 7.33 7.92 12.83
N VAL A 340 7.00 9.09 12.25
CA VAL A 340 7.29 9.41 10.85
C VAL A 340 8.78 9.33 10.52
N TRP A 341 9.67 9.44 11.52
CA TRP A 341 11.11 9.32 11.32
C TRP A 341 11.64 7.89 11.41
N LEU A 342 10.77 6.90 11.58
CA LEU A 342 11.14 5.51 11.81
C LEU A 342 10.75 4.61 10.62
N CYS A 343 11.56 3.60 10.35
CA CYS A 343 11.38 2.64 9.27
C CYS A 343 11.86 1.26 9.73
N ALA A 344 10.99 0.26 9.66
CA ALA A 344 11.34 -1.13 9.98
C ALA A 344 11.95 -1.87 8.80
N ASN A 345 11.78 -1.35 7.58
CA ASN A 345 12.29 -1.98 6.37
C ASN A 345 13.81 -1.93 6.33
N THR A 346 14.43 -3.11 6.30
CA THR A 346 15.88 -3.28 6.23
C THR A 346 16.42 -3.44 4.81
N LEU A 347 15.53 -3.64 3.83
CA LEU A 347 15.88 -3.91 2.44
C LEU A 347 15.76 -2.67 1.56
N THR A 348 14.86 -1.74 1.89
CA THR A 348 14.62 -0.49 1.14
C THR A 348 14.36 0.70 2.07
N THR A 349 14.35 1.90 1.49
CA THR A 349 13.97 3.13 2.20
C THR A 349 12.45 3.27 2.27
N CYS A 350 11.90 3.65 3.43
CA CYS A 350 10.48 3.93 3.57
C CYS A 350 10.10 5.29 2.92
N PRO A 351 9.05 5.34 2.08
CA PRO A 351 8.64 6.53 1.32
C PRO A 351 8.17 7.69 2.20
#